data_AF-A0ABC8RZP5-F1
#
_entry.id   AF-A0ABC8RZP5-F1
#
_cell.length_a   1.000
_cell.length_b   1.000
_cell.length_c   1.000
_cell.angle_alpha   90.00
_cell.angle_beta   90.00
_cell.angle_gamma   90.00
#
_symmetry.space_group_name_H-M   'P 1'
#
loop_
_entity.id
_entity.type
_entity.pdbx_description
1 polymer ?
#
loop_
_entity_poly.entity_id
_entity_poly.type
_entity_poly.pdbx_seq_one_letter_code
_entity_poly.pdbx_strand_id
1 'polypeptide(L)'
;MEWNFPTYLAEARIAMESLFVAPYVSSASWFQKWEETSEGFDFQVEAGLQARRLSKEILIEAKEMVKEGESSFEVRVEGHNENDMVLAWRGTPLVRVSTWM
;
A
#
# COMPACT_ATOMS: atom_id res chain seq x y z
N MET A 1 -10.67 8.29 5.45
CA MET A 1 -10.08 9.06 6.58
C MET A 1 -11.08 9.28 7.70
N GLU A 2 -12.35 9.56 7.40
CA GLU A 2 -13.46 9.77 8.36
C GLU A 2 -13.42 8.95 9.65
N TRP A 3 -13.19 7.64 9.56
CA TRP A 3 -13.28 6.72 10.69
C TRP A 3 -12.22 6.94 11.79
N ASN A 4 -11.03 7.44 11.44
CA ASN A 4 -9.91 7.55 12.38
C ASN A 4 -9.39 8.98 12.56
N PHE A 5 -9.90 9.94 11.77
CA PHE A 5 -9.42 11.32 11.82
C PHE A 5 -10.13 12.09 12.93
N PRO A 6 -9.41 12.75 13.86
CA PRO A 6 -10.05 13.51 14.92
C PRO A 6 -10.95 14.63 14.37
N THR A 7 -12.15 14.76 14.94
CA THR A 7 -13.17 15.73 14.46
C THR A 7 -12.71 17.18 14.55
N TYR A 8 -11.87 17.51 15.54
CA TYR A 8 -11.29 18.86 15.69
C TYR A 8 -10.22 19.20 14.65
N LEU A 9 -9.85 18.24 13.78
CA LEU A 9 -8.91 18.44 12.67
C LEU A 9 -9.62 18.34 11.32
N ALA A 10 -10.91 18.67 11.24
CA ALA A 10 -11.71 18.54 10.02
C ALA A 10 -11.07 19.26 8.82
N GLU A 11 -10.50 20.45 9.00
CA GLU A 11 -9.84 21.20 7.95
C GLU A 11 -8.59 20.49 7.43
N ALA A 12 -7.81 19.85 8.33
CA ALA A 12 -6.64 19.07 7.93
C ALA A 12 -7.05 17.82 7.14
N ARG A 13 -8.14 17.15 7.54
CA ARG A 13 -8.72 16.04 6.76
C ARG A 13 -9.12 16.51 5.36
N ILE A 14 -9.86 17.62 5.27
CA ILE A 14 -10.31 18.18 3.99
C ILE A 14 -9.11 18.54 3.11
N ALA A 15 -8.06 19.13 3.68
CA ALA A 15 -6.84 19.45 2.95
C ALA A 15 -6.16 18.18 2.43
N MET A 16 -6.05 17.13 3.24
CA MET A 16 -5.50 15.85 2.80
C MET A 16 -6.32 15.21 1.68
N GLU A 17 -7.64 15.16 1.84
CA GLU A 17 -8.57 14.60 0.85
C GLU A 17 -8.52 15.39 -0.46
N SER A 18 -8.49 16.73 -0.41
CA SER A 18 -8.52 17.59 -1.59
C SER A 18 -7.18 17.62 -2.34
N LEU A 19 -6.05 17.68 -1.61
CA LEU A 19 -4.74 17.87 -2.21
C LEU A 19 -4.07 16.56 -2.63
N PHE A 20 -4.33 15.46 -1.93
CA PHE A 20 -3.60 14.20 -2.14
C PHE A 20 -4.48 13.02 -2.55
N VAL A 21 -5.79 13.05 -2.30
CA VAL A 21 -6.68 11.93 -2.66
C VAL A 21 -7.46 12.25 -3.93
N ALA A 22 -8.22 13.35 -3.93
CA ALA A 22 -9.12 13.74 -5.03
C ALA A 22 -8.46 13.72 -6.43
N PRO A 23 -7.20 14.15 -6.63
CA PRO A 23 -6.56 14.10 -7.94
C PRO A 23 -6.43 12.69 -8.53
N TYR A 24 -6.43 11.65 -7.68
CA TYR A 24 -6.21 10.25 -8.09
C TYR A 24 -7.50 9.43 -8.17
N VAL A 25 -8.67 10.06 -7.95
CA VAL A 25 -9.99 9.38 -8.01
C VAL A 25 -10.51 9.27 -9.47
N SER A 26 -9.80 9.81 -10.46
CA SER A 26 -10.17 9.67 -11.87
C SER A 26 -9.92 8.25 -12.39
N SER A 27 -10.82 7.75 -13.24
CA SER A 27 -10.62 6.47 -13.93
C SER A 27 -9.37 6.49 -14.81
N ALA A 28 -9.04 7.65 -15.40
CA ALA A 28 -7.83 7.81 -16.21
C ALA A 28 -6.54 7.67 -15.37
N SER A 29 -6.49 8.26 -14.17
CA SER A 29 -5.35 8.09 -13.26
C SER A 29 -5.22 6.67 -12.74
N TRP A 30 -6.34 5.95 -12.61
CA TRP A 30 -6.33 4.54 -12.26
C TRP A 30 -5.71 3.68 -13.37
N PHE A 31 -6.12 3.87 -14.63
CA PHE A 31 -5.54 3.15 -15.78
C PHE A 31 -4.04 3.41 -15.93
N GLN A 32 -3.62 4.66 -15.82
CA GLN A 32 -2.20 5.03 -15.90
C GLN A 32 -1.38 4.38 -14.76
N LYS A 33 -1.91 4.36 -13.53
CA LYS A 33 -1.24 3.69 -12.41
C LYS A 33 -1.09 2.18 -12.63
N TRP A 34 -2.08 1.54 -13.26
CA TRP A 34 -1.98 0.11 -13.62
C TRP A 34 -0.89 -0.13 -14.65
N GLU A 35 -0.82 0.70 -15.69
CA GLU A 35 0.21 0.63 -16.73
C GLU A 35 1.61 0.81 -16.14
N GLU A 36 1.82 1.82 -15.30
CA GLU A 36 3.09 2.06 -14.60
C GLU A 36 3.46 0.90 -13.64
N THR A 37 2.47 0.27 -13.00
CA THR A 37 2.70 -0.88 -12.11
C THR A 37 3.06 -2.14 -12.89
N SER A 38 2.43 -2.38 -14.05
CA SER A 38 2.80 -3.49 -14.93
C SER A 38 4.19 -3.29 -15.55
N GLU A 39 4.49 -2.08 -16.03
CA GLU A 39 5.79 -1.76 -16.63
C GLU A 39 6.92 -1.83 -15.59
N GLY A 40 6.68 -1.40 -14.35
CA GLY A 40 7.67 -1.49 -13.27
C GLY A 40 8.00 -2.94 -12.89
N PHE A 41 7.01 -3.84 -12.92
CA PHE A 41 7.22 -5.27 -12.67
C PHE A 41 7.98 -5.94 -13.81
N ASP A 42 7.60 -5.65 -15.05
CA ASP A 42 8.30 -6.16 -16.24
C ASP A 42 9.73 -5.64 -16.30
N PHE A 43 9.96 -4.36 -15.97
CA PHE A 43 11.30 -3.77 -15.88
C PHE A 43 12.19 -4.46 -14.84
N GLN A 44 11.65 -4.84 -13.68
CA GLN A 44 12.41 -5.53 -12.64
C GLN A 44 12.84 -6.94 -13.10
N VAL A 45 11.96 -7.64 -13.82
CA VAL A 45 12.25 -8.95 -14.42
C VAL A 45 13.26 -8.82 -15.57
N GLU A 46 13.11 -7.83 -16.45
CA GLU A 46 14.04 -7.54 -17.55
C GLU A 46 15.43 -7.11 -17.04
N ALA A 47 15.48 -6.40 -15.91
CA ALA A 47 16.72 -6.03 -15.23
C ALA A 47 17.41 -7.22 -14.53
N GLY A 48 16.79 -8.40 -14.52
CA GLY A 48 17.33 -9.61 -13.89
C GLY A 48 17.29 -9.59 -12.36
N LEU A 49 16.50 -8.69 -11.76
CA LEU A 49 16.36 -8.60 -10.30
C LEU A 49 15.57 -9.79 -9.77
N GLN A 50 16.04 -10.36 -8.67
CA GLN A 50 15.40 -11.50 -8.04
C GLN A 50 14.53 -11.08 -6.86
N ALA A 51 13.34 -11.66 -6.77
CA ALA A 51 12.42 -11.43 -5.66
C ALA A 51 13.09 -11.84 -4.33
N ARG A 52 13.32 -10.86 -3.45
CA ARG A 52 13.91 -11.08 -2.14
C ARG A 52 12.80 -11.26 -1.13
N ARG A 53 12.81 -12.39 -0.41
CA ARG A 53 11.84 -12.67 0.65
C ARG A 53 11.93 -11.64 1.78
N LEU A 54 10.78 -11.19 2.25
CA LEU A 54 10.66 -10.33 3.43
C LEU A 54 10.93 -11.13 4.70
N SER A 55 11.55 -10.49 5.69
CA SER A 55 11.78 -11.12 6.99
C SER A 55 10.48 -11.14 7.80
N LYS A 56 10.35 -12.13 8.70
CA LYS A 56 9.17 -12.25 9.57
C LYS A 56 9.10 -11.09 10.56
N GLU A 57 10.24 -10.57 10.97
CA GLU A 57 10.37 -9.45 11.91
C GLU A 57 9.73 -8.18 11.33
N ILE A 58 9.99 -7.89 10.05
CA ILE A 58 9.38 -6.73 9.37
C ILE A 58 7.85 -6.87 9.30
N LEU A 59 7.34 -8.08 9.06
CA LEU A 59 5.90 -8.33 9.07
C LEU A 59 5.28 -8.11 10.45
N ILE A 60 5.94 -8.57 11.51
CA ILE A 60 5.47 -8.38 12.89
C ILE A 60 5.45 -6.89 13.24
N GLU A 61 6.54 -6.17 12.95
CA GLU A 61 6.62 -4.71 13.17
C GLU A 61 5.51 -3.96 12.45
N ALA A 62 5.27 -4.28 11.17
CA ALA A 62 4.21 -3.64 10.40
C ALA A 62 2.80 -3.92 10.99
N LYS A 63 2.54 -5.15 11.45
CA LYS A 63 1.28 -5.51 12.11
C LYS A 63 1.07 -4.76 13.43
N GLU A 64 2.14 -4.59 14.21
CA GLU A 64 2.10 -3.80 15.44
C GLU A 64 1.83 -2.32 15.15
N MET A 65 2.49 -1.73 14.13
CA MET A 65 2.30 -0.34 13.74
C MET A 65 0.85 -0.01 13.37
N VAL A 66 0.16 -0.94 12.68
CA VAL A 66 -1.24 -0.74 12.30
C VAL A 66 -2.22 -1.19 13.38
N LYS A 67 -1.73 -1.72 14.50
CA LYS A 67 -2.53 -2.33 15.58
C LYS A 67 -3.53 -3.35 15.01
N GLU A 68 -3.01 -4.28 14.23
CA GLU A 68 -3.83 -5.31 13.58
C GLU A 68 -4.68 -6.07 14.62
N GLY A 69 -5.98 -6.19 14.35
CA GLY A 69 -6.96 -6.76 15.30
C GLY A 69 -7.71 -5.71 16.13
N GLU A 70 -7.12 -4.55 16.40
CA GLU A 70 -7.80 -3.40 17.00
C GLU A 70 -8.30 -2.40 15.94
N SER A 71 -7.51 -2.20 14.89
CA SER A 71 -7.86 -1.32 13.77
C SER A 71 -8.55 -2.08 12.63
N SER A 72 -9.06 -1.36 11.64
CA SER A 72 -9.59 -1.96 10.39
C SER A 72 -8.50 -2.16 9.32
N PHE A 73 -7.24 -1.91 9.65
CA PHE A 73 -6.10 -2.20 8.77
C PHE A 73 -5.58 -3.61 9.02
N GLU A 74 -5.12 -4.23 7.94
CA GLU A 74 -4.48 -5.54 7.95
C GLU A 74 -3.19 -5.48 7.12
N VAL A 75 -2.18 -6.26 7.52
CA VAL A 75 -0.91 -6.40 6.79
C VAL A 75 -0.68 -7.87 6.49
N ARG A 76 -0.43 -8.17 5.22
CA ARG A 76 -0.10 -9.53 4.76
C ARG A 76 1.11 -9.54 3.87
N VAL A 77 1.79 -10.68 3.84
CA VAL A 77 2.84 -10.96 2.86
C VAL A 77 2.26 -11.86 1.78
N GLU A 78 2.52 -11.49 0.53
CA GLU A 78 2.10 -12.22 -0.67
C GLU A 78 3.20 -12.12 -1.74
N GLY A 79 2.89 -12.46 -2.99
CA GLY A 79 3.84 -12.41 -4.09
C GLY A 79 4.71 -13.67 -4.23
N HIS A 80 5.52 -13.70 -5.29
CA HIS A 80 6.42 -14.81 -5.57
C HIS A 80 7.60 -14.76 -4.59
N ASN A 81 7.85 -15.84 -3.86
CA ASN A 81 8.88 -15.90 -2.81
C ASN A 81 8.61 -14.96 -1.60
N GLU A 82 7.34 -14.61 -1.32
CA GLU A 82 6.95 -13.77 -0.17
C GLU A 82 7.70 -12.42 -0.15
N ASN A 83 7.84 -11.80 -1.32
CA ASN A 83 8.59 -10.56 -1.52
C ASN A 83 7.72 -9.29 -1.39
N ASP A 84 6.40 -9.43 -1.41
CA ASP A 84 5.46 -8.32 -1.34
C ASP A 84 4.80 -8.22 0.03
N MET A 85 4.80 -7.03 0.60
CA MET A 85 3.97 -6.67 1.75
C MET A 85 2.82 -5.80 1.30
N VAL A 86 1.60 -6.17 1.67
CA VAL A 86 0.38 -5.45 1.32
C VAL A 86 -0.32 -4.95 2.58
N LEU A 87 -0.51 -3.63 2.64
CA LEU A 87 -1.40 -2.97 3.58
C LEU A 87 -2.79 -2.89 2.96
N ALA A 88 -3.79 -3.38 3.67
CA ALA A 88 -5.18 -3.32 3.25
C ALA A 88 -6.08 -2.71 4.34
N TRP A 89 -7.20 -2.12 3.90
CA TRP A 89 -8.27 -1.65 4.76
C TRP A 89 -9.53 -2.45 4.48
N ARG A 90 -10.01 -3.20 5.48
CA ARG A 90 -11.18 -4.10 5.36
C ARG A 90 -11.14 -4.97 4.10
N GLY A 91 -10.00 -5.62 3.85
CA GLY A 91 -9.80 -6.47 2.68
C GLY A 91 -9.46 -5.73 1.38
N THR A 92 -9.57 -4.40 1.32
CA THR A 92 -9.22 -3.60 0.13
C THR A 92 -7.73 -3.22 0.17
N PRO A 93 -6.89 -3.68 -0.77
CA PRO A 93 -5.48 -3.31 -0.83
C PRO A 93 -5.29 -1.80 -1.05
N LEU A 94 -4.42 -1.18 -0.27
CA LEU A 94 -4.09 0.25 -0.37
C LEU A 94 -2.67 0.48 -0.90
N VAL A 95 -1.69 -0.18 -0.28
CA VAL A 95 -0.26 -0.01 -0.60
C VAL A 95 0.41 -1.37 -0.69
N ARG A 96 1.28 -1.55 -1.69
CA ARG A 96 2.16 -2.70 -1.85
C ARG A 96 3.61 -2.23 -1.78
N VAL A 97 4.44 -2.96 -1.03
CA VAL A 97 5.89 -2.74 -0.95
C VAL A 97 6.57 -4.05 -1.33
N SER A 98 7.49 -4.00 -2.29
CA SER A 98 8.18 -5.18 -2.82
C SER A 98 9.68 -5.10 -2.59
N THR A 99 10.31 -6.21 -2.24
CA THR A 99 11.77 -6.30 -2.09
C THR A 99 12.42 -7.12 -3.21
N TRP A 100 13.50 -6.56 -3.77
CA TRP A 100 14.25 -7.11 -4.90
C TRP A 100 15.75 -7.10 -4.57
N MET A 101 16.53 -8.02 -5.15
CA MET A 101 17.99 -8.09 -5.06
C MET A 101 18.62 -8.16 -6.45
#